data_AF-A0A7Y8KKF9-F1
#
_entry.id   AF-A0A7Y8KKF9-F1
#
_cell.length_a   1.000
_cell.length_b   1.000
_cell.length_c   1.000
_cell.angle_alpha   90.00
_cell.angle_beta   90.00
_cell.angle_gamma   90.00
#
_symmetry.space_group_name_H-M   'P 1'
#
loop_
_entity.id
_entity.type
_entity.pdbx_description
1 polymer ?
#
loop_
_entity_poly.entity_id
_entity_poly.type
_entity_poly.pdbx_seq_one_letter_code
_entity_poly.pdbx_strand_id
1 'polypeptide(L)'
;MANIYISYQRSDQSFVTTLAQRLKSEGHNLGYDIDTLSAGTDWRSALDQRLKSAEVFIVVISENTTQSQYVLTEVGAARAYASESGRMLIVPLIIDHSPPPLALQDIHAIIQPDKNLDEICQKIETAVSVFIGRRAAIEIEASEVAQKLQTNAADYIKIAIDSLAGLEVRDRRLGYLWYSLGFLSLLIGIGFGLLGLASASAQTALPSQSLILAALKALLVIGLLGACAKYAFTLGKSYASEALKCSDRIHAIRFGEFYLRAFGEKTQWTELKEVFQHWNIDRSSSFSGMDAS
;
A
#
# COMPACT_ATOMS: atom_id res chain seq x y z
N MET A 1 -22.48 -20.90 -10.03
CA MET A 1 -23.36 -19.74 -10.32
C MET A 1 -22.52 -18.65 -10.94
N ALA A 2 -22.94 -18.12 -12.08
CA ALA A 2 -22.30 -16.99 -12.75
C ALA A 2 -23.37 -16.00 -13.23
N ASN A 3 -23.03 -14.71 -13.34
CA ASN A 3 -23.90 -13.70 -13.96
C ASN A 3 -23.65 -13.67 -15.47
N ILE A 4 -24.66 -14.01 -16.25
CA ILE A 4 -24.58 -14.14 -17.70
C ILE A 4 -25.46 -13.08 -18.37
N TYR A 5 -24.89 -12.33 -19.29
CA TYR A 5 -25.61 -11.42 -20.17
C TYR A 5 -25.69 -12.04 -21.58
N ILE A 6 -26.89 -12.13 -22.16
CA ILE A 6 -27.09 -12.68 -23.51
C ILE A 6 -27.49 -11.54 -24.45
N SER A 7 -26.62 -11.24 -25.42
CA SER A 7 -26.89 -10.34 -26.54
C SER A 7 -27.40 -11.14 -27.74
N TYR A 8 -28.50 -10.70 -28.35
CA TYR A 8 -29.13 -11.37 -29.48
C TYR A 8 -30.01 -10.39 -30.27
N GLN A 9 -30.38 -10.79 -31.49
CA GLN A 9 -31.35 -10.05 -32.29
C GLN A 9 -32.78 -10.47 -31.90
N ARG A 10 -33.71 -9.50 -31.82
CA ARG A 10 -35.10 -9.75 -31.38
C ARG A 10 -35.82 -10.89 -32.12
N SER A 11 -35.50 -11.13 -33.39
CA SER A 11 -36.03 -12.26 -34.17
C SER A 11 -35.71 -13.64 -33.57
N ASP A 12 -34.63 -13.74 -32.77
CA ASP A 12 -34.17 -14.98 -32.15
C ASP A 12 -34.65 -15.14 -30.69
N GLN A 13 -35.56 -14.27 -30.22
CA GLN A 13 -36.02 -14.24 -28.83
C GLN A 13 -36.59 -15.58 -28.34
N SER A 14 -37.31 -16.32 -29.19
CA SER A 14 -37.91 -17.61 -28.82
C SER A 14 -36.84 -18.65 -28.44
N PHE A 15 -35.77 -18.73 -29.23
CA PHE A 15 -34.63 -19.60 -28.95
C PHE A 15 -33.88 -19.14 -27.70
N VAL A 16 -33.58 -17.83 -27.61
CA VAL A 16 -32.81 -17.28 -26.48
C VAL A 16 -33.54 -17.42 -25.16
N THR A 17 -34.87 -17.26 -25.14
CA THR A 17 -35.67 -17.47 -23.94
C THR A 17 -35.57 -18.91 -23.44
N THR A 18 -35.54 -19.88 -24.36
CA THR A 18 -35.41 -21.31 -24.03
C THR A 18 -34.01 -21.62 -23.50
N LEU A 19 -32.97 -21.12 -24.17
CA LEU A 19 -31.58 -21.21 -23.70
C LEU A 19 -31.40 -20.58 -22.32
N ALA A 20 -31.98 -19.40 -22.11
CA ALA A 20 -31.94 -18.72 -20.85
C ALA A 20 -32.62 -19.53 -19.74
N GLN A 21 -33.82 -20.05 -19.97
CA GLN A 21 -34.48 -20.90 -18.98
C GLN A 21 -33.63 -22.11 -18.60
N ARG A 22 -32.96 -22.74 -19.58
CA ARG A 22 -32.08 -23.87 -19.30
C ARG A 22 -30.86 -23.48 -18.48
N LEU A 23 -30.10 -22.46 -18.87
CA LEU A 23 -28.94 -21.98 -18.11
C LEU A 23 -29.33 -21.50 -16.69
N LYS A 24 -30.53 -20.93 -16.53
CA LYS A 24 -31.06 -20.57 -15.21
C LYS A 24 -31.32 -21.80 -14.35
N SER A 25 -31.82 -22.89 -14.93
CA SER A 25 -32.04 -24.15 -14.20
C SER A 25 -30.74 -24.81 -13.74
N GLU A 26 -29.62 -24.55 -14.43
CA GLU A 26 -28.27 -24.94 -14.00
C GLU A 26 -27.68 -24.03 -12.89
N GLY A 27 -28.45 -23.02 -12.44
CA GLY A 27 -28.09 -22.15 -11.32
C GLY A 27 -27.33 -20.88 -11.70
N HIS A 28 -27.43 -20.42 -12.96
CA HIS A 28 -26.90 -19.13 -13.39
C HIS A 28 -27.91 -17.98 -13.25
N ASN A 29 -27.41 -16.78 -13.01
CA ASN A 29 -28.21 -15.56 -13.07
C ASN A 29 -28.14 -14.99 -14.48
N LEU A 30 -29.30 -14.72 -15.09
CA LEU A 30 -29.35 -14.24 -16.46
C LEU A 30 -29.96 -12.84 -16.56
N GLY A 31 -29.31 -11.99 -17.36
CA GLY A 31 -29.90 -10.79 -17.93
C GLY A 31 -29.97 -10.94 -19.44
N TYR A 32 -31.17 -10.89 -20.02
CA TYR A 32 -31.34 -10.97 -21.49
C TYR A 32 -32.54 -10.15 -21.99
N ASP A 33 -33.24 -9.42 -21.11
CA ASP A 33 -34.49 -8.77 -21.48
C ASP A 33 -34.45 -7.25 -21.28
N ILE A 34 -34.58 -6.51 -22.37
CA ILE A 34 -34.67 -5.04 -22.42
C ILE A 34 -36.09 -4.58 -22.05
N ASP A 35 -37.08 -5.49 -22.06
CA ASP A 35 -38.49 -5.15 -21.89
C ASP A 35 -38.91 -4.83 -20.45
N THR A 36 -38.01 -4.99 -19.46
CA THR A 36 -38.25 -4.59 -18.07
C THR A 36 -37.86 -3.13 -17.76
N LEU A 37 -37.37 -2.36 -18.75
CA LEU A 37 -37.01 -0.96 -18.52
C LEU A 37 -38.27 -0.10 -18.34
N SER A 38 -38.38 0.58 -17.20
CA SER A 38 -39.47 1.53 -16.94
C SER A 38 -39.37 2.71 -17.91
N ALA A 39 -40.51 3.20 -18.41
CA ALA A 39 -40.57 4.36 -19.29
C ALA A 39 -39.82 5.55 -18.66
N GLY A 40 -38.87 6.12 -19.39
CA GLY A 40 -37.98 7.21 -18.91
C GLY A 40 -36.58 6.77 -18.44
N THR A 41 -36.30 5.47 -18.37
CA THR A 41 -34.94 4.98 -18.07
C THR A 41 -34.03 5.16 -19.29
N ASP A 42 -32.83 5.73 -19.09
CA ASP A 42 -31.81 5.71 -20.14
C ASP A 42 -31.34 4.27 -20.38
N TRP A 43 -31.88 3.68 -21.44
CA TRP A 43 -31.64 2.31 -21.83
C TRP A 43 -30.15 2.00 -22.02
N ARG A 44 -29.36 2.96 -22.51
CA ARG A 44 -27.90 2.78 -22.72
C ARG A 44 -27.16 2.59 -21.40
N SER A 45 -27.47 3.40 -20.40
CA SER A 45 -26.86 3.31 -19.08
C SER A 45 -27.20 1.97 -18.39
N ALA A 46 -28.44 1.48 -18.53
CA ALA A 46 -28.85 0.20 -17.97
C ALA A 46 -28.15 -0.99 -18.65
N LEU A 47 -27.92 -0.92 -19.95
CA LEU A 47 -27.19 -1.93 -20.72
C LEU A 47 -25.71 -1.97 -20.36
N ASP A 48 -25.07 -0.81 -20.26
CA ASP A 48 -23.68 -0.69 -19.82
C ASP A 48 -23.49 -1.28 -18.41
N GLN A 49 -24.42 -1.02 -17.50
CA GLN A 49 -24.38 -1.59 -16.14
C GLN A 49 -24.55 -3.12 -16.13
N ARG A 50 -25.43 -3.66 -16.99
CA ARG A 50 -25.59 -5.11 -17.14
C ARG A 50 -24.37 -5.77 -17.73
N LEU A 51 -23.78 -5.17 -18.76
CA LEU A 51 -22.54 -5.65 -19.36
C LEU A 51 -21.41 -5.66 -18.30
N LYS A 52 -21.23 -4.56 -17.55
CA LYS A 52 -20.19 -4.44 -16.51
C LYS A 52 -20.38 -5.37 -15.31
N SER A 53 -21.59 -5.84 -15.04
CA SER A 53 -21.89 -6.77 -13.96
C SER A 53 -21.90 -8.24 -14.40
N ALA A 54 -21.85 -8.48 -15.70
CA ALA A 54 -21.79 -9.82 -16.28
C ALA A 54 -20.37 -10.39 -16.19
N GLU A 55 -20.29 -11.64 -15.76
CA GLU A 55 -19.07 -12.44 -15.78
C GLU A 55 -18.92 -13.20 -17.08
N VAL A 56 -20.05 -13.46 -17.74
CA VAL A 56 -20.14 -14.15 -19.02
C VAL A 56 -21.02 -13.33 -19.94
N PHE A 57 -20.51 -13.02 -21.11
CA PHE A 57 -21.22 -12.36 -22.19
C PHE A 57 -21.41 -13.35 -23.34
N ILE A 58 -22.64 -13.79 -23.55
CA ILE A 58 -22.99 -14.67 -24.67
C ILE A 58 -23.54 -13.78 -25.78
N VAL A 59 -22.98 -13.89 -26.98
CA VAL A 59 -23.51 -13.21 -28.17
C VAL A 59 -24.04 -14.23 -29.15
N VAL A 60 -25.33 -14.17 -29.42
CA VAL A 60 -26.00 -15.06 -30.36
C VAL A 60 -25.94 -14.46 -31.75
N ILE A 61 -25.31 -15.19 -32.66
CA ILE A 61 -25.09 -14.82 -34.05
C ILE A 61 -26.01 -15.69 -34.90
N SER A 62 -26.88 -15.02 -35.63
CA SER A 62 -27.73 -15.59 -36.67
C SER A 62 -27.60 -14.78 -37.96
N GLU A 63 -28.25 -15.22 -39.03
CA GLU A 63 -28.34 -14.51 -40.31
C GLU A 63 -28.90 -13.08 -40.12
N ASN A 64 -29.77 -12.92 -39.12
CA ASN A 64 -30.39 -11.64 -38.75
C ASN A 64 -29.46 -10.71 -37.95
N THR A 65 -28.37 -11.24 -37.37
CA THR A 65 -27.41 -10.46 -36.56
C THR A 65 -26.62 -9.47 -37.43
N THR A 66 -26.32 -9.82 -38.68
CA THR A 66 -25.55 -9.00 -39.62
C THR A 66 -26.17 -7.63 -39.92
N GLN A 67 -27.48 -7.48 -39.73
CA GLN A 67 -28.20 -6.22 -39.96
C GLN A 67 -28.34 -5.35 -38.70
N SER A 68 -27.94 -5.86 -37.54
CA SER A 68 -28.10 -5.16 -36.26
C SER A 68 -26.83 -4.40 -35.86
N GLN A 69 -26.82 -3.09 -36.09
CA GLN A 69 -25.75 -2.20 -35.58
C GLN A 69 -25.61 -2.28 -34.05
N TYR A 70 -26.70 -2.65 -33.37
CA TYR A 70 -26.75 -2.72 -31.92
C TYR A 70 -25.93 -3.88 -31.35
N VAL A 71 -26.14 -5.12 -31.84
CA VAL A 71 -25.39 -6.31 -31.38
C VAL A 71 -23.89 -6.13 -31.60
N LEU A 72 -23.48 -5.56 -32.74
CA LEU A 72 -22.07 -5.27 -33.02
C LEU A 72 -21.47 -4.23 -32.06
N THR A 73 -22.27 -3.24 -31.63
CA THR A 73 -21.84 -2.25 -30.63
C THR A 73 -21.62 -2.90 -29.27
N GLU A 74 -22.53 -3.78 -28.85
CA GLU A 74 -22.38 -4.53 -27.59
C GLU A 74 -21.15 -5.43 -27.59
N VAL A 75 -20.89 -6.12 -28.71
CA VAL A 75 -19.66 -6.92 -28.88
C VAL A 75 -18.40 -6.06 -28.71
N GLY A 76 -18.38 -4.86 -29.30
CA GLY A 76 -17.26 -3.94 -29.16
C GLY A 76 -17.02 -3.53 -27.70
N ALA A 77 -18.08 -3.15 -26.99
CA ALA A 77 -18.02 -2.78 -25.58
C ALA A 77 -17.59 -3.96 -24.69
N ALA A 78 -18.14 -5.15 -24.93
CA ALA A 78 -17.79 -6.37 -24.20
C ALA A 78 -16.31 -6.71 -24.34
N ARG A 79 -15.76 -6.61 -25.58
CA ARG A 79 -14.33 -6.86 -25.83
C ARG A 79 -13.43 -5.87 -25.12
N ALA A 80 -13.75 -4.58 -25.19
CA ALA A 80 -12.99 -3.55 -24.47
C ALA A 80 -12.95 -3.88 -22.98
N TYR A 81 -14.11 -4.12 -22.36
CA TYR A 81 -14.21 -4.47 -20.95
C TYR A 81 -13.48 -5.78 -20.60
N ALA A 82 -13.62 -6.83 -21.40
CA ALA A 82 -12.95 -8.10 -21.17
C ALA A 82 -11.43 -7.97 -21.24
N SER A 83 -10.91 -7.18 -22.20
CA SER A 83 -9.47 -6.96 -22.36
C SER A 83 -8.86 -6.12 -21.24
N GLU A 84 -9.59 -5.11 -20.73
CA GLU A 84 -9.10 -4.25 -19.65
C GLU A 84 -9.24 -4.91 -18.26
N SER A 85 -10.38 -5.54 -18.00
CA SER A 85 -10.67 -6.09 -16.68
C SER A 85 -10.15 -7.52 -16.49
N GLY A 86 -10.10 -8.31 -17.56
CA GLY A 86 -9.90 -9.76 -17.50
C GLY A 86 -11.03 -10.52 -16.77
N ARG A 87 -12.17 -9.86 -16.49
CA ARG A 87 -13.24 -10.40 -15.62
C ARG A 87 -14.44 -10.96 -16.37
N MET A 88 -14.48 -10.82 -17.68
CA MET A 88 -15.59 -11.25 -18.53
C MET A 88 -15.14 -12.32 -19.53
N LEU A 89 -15.89 -13.42 -19.59
CA LEU A 89 -15.81 -14.41 -20.64
C LEU A 89 -16.74 -14.02 -21.79
N ILE A 90 -16.23 -13.96 -23.02
CA ILE A 90 -17.06 -13.76 -24.21
C ILE A 90 -17.29 -15.11 -24.88
N VAL A 91 -18.56 -15.46 -25.10
CA VAL A 91 -18.98 -16.72 -25.73
C VAL A 91 -19.79 -16.39 -26.99
N PRO A 92 -19.17 -16.43 -28.18
CA PRO A 92 -19.90 -16.36 -29.44
C PRO A 92 -20.68 -17.66 -29.66
N LEU A 93 -21.97 -17.57 -29.90
CA LEU A 93 -22.86 -18.69 -30.22
C LEU A 93 -23.45 -18.49 -31.60
N ILE A 94 -23.04 -19.29 -32.58
CA ILE A 94 -23.53 -19.25 -33.97
C ILE A 94 -24.60 -20.35 -34.12
N ILE A 95 -25.84 -19.95 -34.39
CA ILE A 95 -27.01 -20.86 -34.40
C ILE A 95 -27.54 -21.17 -35.81
N ASP A 96 -26.73 -20.88 -36.84
CA ASP A 96 -26.98 -21.16 -38.25
C ASP A 96 -25.65 -21.22 -39.02
N HIS A 97 -25.67 -20.99 -40.33
CA HIS A 97 -24.48 -21.01 -41.19
C HIS A 97 -23.84 -19.62 -41.39
N SER A 98 -24.14 -18.65 -40.52
CA SER A 98 -23.58 -17.30 -40.62
C SER A 98 -22.10 -17.25 -40.26
N PRO A 99 -21.28 -16.47 -40.99
CA PRO A 99 -19.90 -16.25 -40.62
C PRO A 99 -19.81 -15.40 -39.32
N PRO A 100 -18.82 -15.64 -38.46
CA PRO A 100 -18.59 -14.80 -37.29
C PRO A 100 -18.24 -13.36 -37.71
N PRO A 101 -18.79 -12.33 -37.04
CA PRO A 101 -18.37 -10.94 -37.22
C PRO A 101 -16.86 -10.77 -37.02
N LEU A 102 -16.25 -9.82 -37.74
CA LEU A 102 -14.80 -9.54 -37.67
C LEU A 102 -14.29 -9.38 -36.23
N ALA A 103 -15.07 -8.74 -35.37
CA ALA A 103 -14.73 -8.52 -33.97
C ALA A 103 -14.64 -9.81 -33.13
N LEU A 104 -15.15 -10.94 -33.62
CA LEU A 104 -15.18 -12.22 -32.91
C LEU A 104 -14.35 -13.31 -33.62
N GLN A 105 -13.66 -12.99 -34.71
CA GLN A 105 -12.90 -13.99 -35.49
C GLN A 105 -11.69 -14.56 -34.74
N ASP A 106 -11.16 -13.81 -33.78
CA ASP A 106 -10.07 -14.23 -32.88
C ASP A 106 -10.57 -14.98 -31.64
N ILE A 107 -11.89 -15.14 -31.48
CA ILE A 107 -12.53 -15.82 -30.35
C ILE A 107 -13.17 -17.11 -30.85
N HIS A 108 -12.86 -18.23 -30.19
CA HIS A 108 -13.45 -19.51 -30.55
C HIS A 108 -14.96 -19.51 -30.29
N ALA A 109 -15.76 -19.73 -31.33
CA ALA A 109 -17.21 -19.72 -31.29
C ALA A 109 -17.78 -21.12 -31.05
N ILE A 110 -18.89 -21.20 -30.32
CA ILE A 110 -19.75 -22.37 -30.31
C ILE A 110 -20.60 -22.32 -31.60
N ILE A 111 -20.34 -23.23 -32.53
CA ILE A 111 -21.09 -23.33 -33.78
C ILE A 111 -22.06 -24.50 -33.67
N GLN A 112 -23.36 -24.20 -33.70
CA GLN A 112 -24.42 -25.19 -33.54
C GLN A 112 -25.64 -24.87 -34.44
N PRO A 113 -25.56 -25.16 -35.76
CA PRO A 113 -26.60 -24.76 -36.72
C PRO A 113 -27.94 -25.48 -36.54
N ASP A 114 -27.94 -26.68 -35.95
CA ASP A 114 -29.14 -27.46 -35.63
C ASP A 114 -29.89 -26.95 -34.38
N LYS A 115 -29.34 -25.93 -33.71
CA LYS A 115 -29.87 -25.35 -32.47
C LYS A 115 -30.08 -26.38 -31.36
N ASN A 116 -29.28 -27.44 -31.35
CA ASN A 116 -29.35 -28.47 -30.31
C ASN A 116 -29.02 -27.86 -28.94
N LEU A 117 -30.07 -27.69 -28.13
CA LEU A 117 -30.00 -26.98 -26.87
C LEU A 117 -29.09 -27.67 -25.86
N ASP A 118 -29.13 -29.00 -25.80
CA ASP A 118 -28.36 -29.78 -24.82
C ASP A 118 -26.86 -29.65 -25.09
N GLU A 119 -26.44 -29.74 -26.36
CA GLU A 119 -25.03 -29.54 -26.74
C GLU A 119 -24.56 -28.10 -26.49
N ILE A 120 -25.40 -27.11 -26.79
CA ILE A 120 -25.10 -25.70 -26.56
C ILE A 120 -24.90 -25.45 -25.06
N CYS A 121 -25.84 -25.90 -24.22
CA CYS A 121 -25.75 -25.76 -22.78
C CYS A 121 -24.50 -26.46 -22.25
N GLN A 122 -24.22 -27.69 -22.65
CA GLN A 122 -23.02 -28.41 -22.19
C GLN A 122 -21.72 -27.66 -22.53
N LYS A 123 -21.60 -27.12 -23.75
CA LYS A 123 -20.43 -26.35 -24.18
C LYS A 123 -20.30 -25.04 -23.39
N ILE A 124 -21.41 -24.34 -23.15
CA ILE A 124 -21.44 -23.11 -22.33
C ILE A 124 -21.03 -23.42 -20.89
N GLU A 125 -21.65 -24.43 -20.26
CA GLU A 125 -21.33 -24.83 -18.88
C GLU A 125 -19.85 -25.18 -18.68
N THR A 126 -19.28 -25.89 -19.65
CA THR A 126 -17.85 -26.23 -19.64
C THR A 126 -16.99 -24.96 -19.70
N ALA A 127 -17.29 -24.05 -20.63
CA ALA A 127 -16.57 -22.79 -20.78
C ALA A 127 -16.68 -21.90 -19.53
N VAL A 128 -17.89 -21.80 -18.95
CA VAL A 128 -18.17 -21.01 -17.74
C VAL A 128 -17.44 -21.62 -16.55
N SER A 129 -17.51 -22.93 -16.33
CA SER A 129 -16.82 -23.59 -15.22
C SER A 129 -15.31 -23.41 -15.27
N VAL A 130 -14.70 -23.57 -16.45
CA VAL A 130 -13.25 -23.34 -16.64
C VAL A 130 -12.88 -21.89 -16.34
N PHE A 131 -13.66 -20.94 -16.85
CA PHE A 131 -13.39 -19.51 -16.66
C PHE A 131 -13.53 -19.07 -15.20
N ILE A 132 -14.63 -19.43 -14.54
CA ILE A 132 -14.87 -19.10 -13.14
C ILE A 132 -13.83 -19.77 -12.24
N GLY A 133 -13.49 -21.04 -12.50
CA GLY A 133 -12.44 -21.75 -11.77
C GLY A 133 -11.08 -21.06 -11.90
N ARG A 134 -10.69 -20.65 -13.11
CA ARG A 134 -9.45 -19.89 -13.34
C ARG A 134 -9.46 -18.55 -12.61
N ARG A 135 -10.57 -17.80 -12.66
CA ARG A 135 -10.71 -16.51 -11.96
C ARG A 135 -10.60 -16.67 -10.45
N ALA A 136 -11.31 -17.63 -9.88
CA ALA A 136 -11.26 -17.91 -8.45
C ALA A 136 -9.84 -18.28 -7.98
N ALA A 137 -9.10 -19.07 -8.76
CA ALA A 137 -7.71 -19.40 -8.45
C ALA A 137 -6.79 -18.17 -8.43
N ILE A 138 -6.92 -17.29 -9.43
CA ILE A 138 -6.14 -16.04 -9.51
C ILE A 138 -6.48 -15.11 -8.33
N GLU A 139 -7.77 -15.01 -7.97
CA GLU A 139 -8.22 -14.16 -6.86
C GLU A 139 -7.74 -14.67 -5.50
N ILE A 140 -7.77 -15.99 -5.30
CA ILE A 140 -7.20 -16.63 -4.09
C ILE A 140 -5.69 -16.37 -4.01
N GLU A 141 -4.94 -16.61 -5.09
CA GLU A 141 -3.49 -16.37 -5.10
C GLU A 141 -3.15 -14.90 -4.82
N ALA A 142 -3.87 -13.96 -5.46
CA ALA A 142 -3.70 -12.53 -5.23
C ALA A 142 -4.00 -12.14 -3.76
N SER A 143 -5.06 -12.71 -3.18
CA SER A 143 -5.42 -12.51 -1.77
C SER A 143 -4.34 -13.06 -0.82
N GLU A 144 -3.83 -14.27 -1.08
CA GLU A 144 -2.75 -14.86 -0.30
C GLU A 144 -1.46 -14.03 -0.36
N VAL A 145 -1.09 -13.54 -1.54
CA VAL A 145 0.09 -12.68 -1.72
C VAL A 145 -0.08 -11.36 -0.96
N ALA A 146 -1.26 -10.72 -1.05
CA ALA A 146 -1.57 -9.50 -0.32
C ALA A 146 -1.49 -9.72 1.21
N GLN A 147 -2.06 -10.83 1.70
CA GLN A 147 -2.02 -11.18 3.13
C GLN A 147 -0.59 -11.44 3.63
N LYS A 148 0.20 -12.21 2.86
CA LYS A 148 1.62 -12.46 3.19
C LYS A 148 2.42 -11.17 3.22
N LEU A 149 2.20 -10.28 2.25
CA LEU A 149 2.87 -8.98 2.19
C LEU A 149 2.52 -8.12 3.40
N GLN A 150 1.23 -8.04 3.76
CA GLN A 150 0.77 -7.27 4.92
C GLN A 150 1.37 -7.81 6.22
N THR A 151 1.37 -9.13 6.41
CA THR A 151 1.93 -9.77 7.60
C THR A 151 3.42 -9.52 7.72
N ASN A 152 4.18 -9.79 6.65
CA ASN A 152 5.63 -9.59 6.63
C ASN A 152 5.99 -8.10 6.85
N ALA A 153 5.32 -7.19 6.15
CA ALA A 153 5.58 -5.76 6.29
C ALA A 153 5.28 -5.26 7.72
N ALA A 154 4.19 -5.71 8.33
CA ALA A 154 3.85 -5.36 9.71
C ALA A 154 4.94 -5.82 10.70
N ASP A 155 5.47 -7.03 10.53
CA ASP A 155 6.55 -7.56 11.38
C ASP A 155 7.84 -6.76 11.22
N TYR A 156 8.27 -6.44 9.99
CA TYR A 156 9.46 -5.61 9.75
C TYR A 156 9.31 -4.19 10.31
N ILE A 157 8.13 -3.58 10.13
CA ILE A 157 7.82 -2.26 10.67
C ILE A 157 7.93 -2.28 12.20
N LYS A 158 7.32 -3.28 12.84
CA LYS A 158 7.36 -3.43 14.29
C LYS A 158 8.79 -3.57 14.80
N ILE A 159 9.59 -4.45 14.19
CA ILE A 159 11.01 -4.63 14.55
C ILE A 159 11.79 -3.30 14.42
N ALA A 160 11.54 -2.54 13.34
CA ALA A 160 12.19 -1.26 13.12
C ALA A 160 11.80 -0.21 14.18
N ILE A 161 10.51 -0.10 14.50
CA ILE A 161 10.01 0.81 15.56
C ILE A 161 10.60 0.44 16.91
N ASP A 162 10.59 -0.84 17.28
CA ASP A 162 11.09 -1.31 18.58
C ASP A 162 12.59 -1.02 18.73
N SER A 163 13.37 -1.26 17.66
CA SER A 163 14.81 -0.93 17.62
C SER A 163 15.05 0.58 17.79
N LEU A 164 14.34 1.41 17.03
CA LEU A 164 14.48 2.87 17.12
C LEU A 164 14.02 3.43 18.48
N ALA A 165 12.96 2.89 19.06
CA ALA A 165 12.49 3.28 20.39
C ALA A 165 13.52 2.94 21.47
N GLY A 166 14.19 1.79 21.34
CA GLY A 166 15.32 1.44 22.20
C GLY A 166 16.48 2.43 22.10
N LEU A 167 16.84 2.84 20.87
CA LEU A 167 17.87 3.85 20.62
C LEU A 167 17.47 5.24 21.18
N GLU A 168 16.24 5.68 20.96
CA GLU A 168 15.72 6.96 21.47
C GLU A 168 15.84 7.04 22.99
N VAL A 169 15.41 5.99 23.70
CA VAL A 169 15.48 5.95 25.17
C VAL A 169 16.93 5.94 25.65
N ARG A 170 17.80 5.17 25.01
CA ARG A 170 19.23 5.11 25.34
C ARG A 170 19.89 6.47 25.16
N ASP A 171 19.69 7.10 24.01
CA ASP A 171 20.36 8.35 23.67
C ASP A 171 19.80 9.51 24.52
N ARG A 172 18.49 9.51 24.82
CA ARG A 172 17.90 10.46 25.78
C ARG A 172 18.51 10.32 27.18
N ARG A 173 18.69 9.08 27.67
CA ARG A 173 19.35 8.83 28.97
C ARG A 173 20.79 9.29 28.98
N LEU A 174 21.58 8.95 27.96
CA LEU A 174 22.96 9.40 27.83
C LEU A 174 23.06 10.93 27.75
N GLY A 175 22.16 11.58 27.02
CA GLY A 175 22.07 13.04 26.96
C GLY A 175 21.89 13.68 28.35
N TYR A 176 20.94 13.19 29.15
CA TYR A 176 20.74 13.67 30.51
C TYR A 176 21.91 13.39 31.43
N LEU A 177 22.57 12.23 31.30
CA LEU A 177 23.77 11.91 32.08
C LEU A 177 24.91 12.89 31.77
N TRP A 178 25.17 13.17 30.50
CA TRP A 178 26.21 14.11 30.08
C TRP A 178 25.91 15.55 30.52
N TYR A 179 24.66 16.00 30.43
CA TYR A 179 24.26 17.30 30.96
C TYR A 179 24.42 17.39 32.48
N SER A 180 24.08 16.33 33.21
CA SER A 180 24.25 16.26 34.66
C SER A 180 25.73 16.31 35.05
N LEU A 181 26.59 15.58 34.33
CA LEU A 181 28.04 15.59 34.55
C LEU A 181 28.66 16.96 34.25
N GLY A 182 28.23 17.61 33.16
CA GLY A 182 28.66 18.96 32.81
C GLY A 182 28.29 19.99 33.88
N PHE A 183 27.06 19.92 34.40
CA PHE A 183 26.59 20.76 35.50
C PHE A 183 27.37 20.52 36.80
N LEU A 184 27.61 19.25 37.15
CA LEU A 184 28.40 18.89 38.34
C LEU A 184 29.84 19.42 38.24
N SER A 185 30.47 19.36 37.06
CA SER A 185 31.81 19.90 36.83
C SER A 185 31.87 21.41 37.13
N LEU A 186 30.84 22.17 36.72
CA LEU A 186 30.75 23.60 37.02
C LEU A 186 30.57 23.86 38.52
N LEU A 187 29.71 23.10 39.20
CA LEU A 187 29.53 23.21 40.66
C LEU A 187 30.82 22.92 41.43
N ILE A 188 31.56 21.88 41.03
CA ILE A 188 32.86 21.54 41.61
C ILE A 188 33.85 22.69 41.36
N GLY A 189 33.86 23.28 40.16
CA GLY A 189 34.73 24.42 39.83
C GLY A 189 34.46 25.65 40.69
N ILE A 190 33.18 25.98 40.89
CA ILE A 190 32.75 27.07 41.78
C ILE A 190 33.13 26.77 43.23
N GLY A 191 32.85 25.56 43.72
CA GLY A 191 33.19 25.13 45.07
C GLY A 191 34.69 25.18 45.34
N PHE A 192 35.52 24.73 44.38
CA PHE A 192 36.97 24.81 44.47
C PHE A 192 37.46 26.25 44.57
N GLY A 193 36.88 27.16 43.78
CA GLY A 193 37.14 28.60 43.87
C GLY A 193 36.83 29.16 45.26
N LEU A 194 35.62 28.91 45.77
CA LEU A 194 35.17 29.40 47.08
C LEU A 194 36.02 28.84 48.24
N LEU A 195 36.35 27.55 48.23
CA LEU A 195 37.23 26.93 49.23
C LEU A 195 38.64 27.51 49.18
N GLY A 196 39.17 27.76 47.98
CA GLY A 196 40.47 28.42 47.80
C GLY A 196 40.48 29.83 48.41
N LEU A 197 39.43 30.62 48.16
CA LEU A 197 39.22 31.95 48.74
C LEU A 197 39.11 31.92 50.26
N ALA A 198 38.28 31.02 50.81
CA ALA A 198 38.11 30.89 52.26
C ALA A 198 39.42 30.48 52.96
N SER A 199 40.16 29.53 52.38
CA SER A 199 41.44 29.07 52.90
C SER A 199 42.50 30.18 52.88
N ALA A 200 42.50 31.03 51.85
CA ALA A 200 43.37 32.20 51.78
C ALA A 200 43.01 33.24 52.85
N SER A 201 41.71 33.52 53.08
CA SER A 201 41.28 34.48 54.09
C SER A 201 41.56 34.06 55.54
N ALA A 202 41.73 32.76 55.81
CA ALA A 202 42.00 32.24 57.14
C ALA A 202 43.49 32.34 57.57
N GLN A 203 44.40 32.66 56.64
CA GLN A 203 45.83 32.76 56.93
C GLN A 203 46.20 34.18 57.38
N THR A 204 46.88 34.30 58.53
CA THR A 204 47.25 35.58 59.16
C THR A 204 48.45 36.27 58.50
N ALA A 205 49.29 35.53 57.77
CA ALA A 205 50.39 36.07 56.98
C ALA A 205 50.50 35.29 55.66
N LEU A 206 50.29 36.00 54.55
CA LEU A 206 50.36 35.43 53.20
C LEU A 206 51.61 35.95 52.49
N PRO A 207 52.70 35.15 52.39
CA PRO A 207 53.81 35.51 51.52
C PRO A 207 53.32 35.64 50.06
N SER A 208 53.77 36.66 49.34
CA SER A 208 53.29 36.97 47.97
C SER A 208 53.42 35.78 47.01
N GLN A 209 54.43 34.93 47.21
CA GLN A 209 54.69 33.73 46.41
C GLN A 209 53.59 32.66 46.55
N SER A 210 52.99 32.48 47.74
CA SER A 210 51.96 31.45 47.95
C SER A 210 50.63 31.84 47.31
N LEU A 211 50.31 33.15 47.31
CA LEU A 211 49.12 33.70 46.64
C LEU A 211 49.17 33.49 45.13
N ILE A 212 50.31 33.80 44.50
CA ILE A 212 50.49 33.61 43.05
C ILE A 212 50.32 32.14 42.67
N LEU A 213 50.91 31.22 43.44
CA LEU A 213 50.82 29.79 43.17
C LEU A 213 49.41 29.22 43.41
N ALA A 214 48.68 29.71 44.42
CA ALA A 214 47.29 29.34 44.67
C ALA A 214 46.36 29.84 43.56
N ALA A 215 46.56 31.08 43.08
CA ALA A 215 45.79 31.66 41.98
C ALA A 215 46.01 30.88 40.67
N LEU A 216 47.26 30.51 40.36
CA LEU A 216 47.59 29.74 39.16
C LEU A 216 46.96 28.34 39.20
N LYS A 217 47.01 27.66 40.35
CA LYS A 217 46.33 26.37 40.56
C LYS A 217 44.82 26.48 40.39
N ALA A 218 44.20 27.51 40.97
CA ALA A 218 42.76 27.75 40.84
C ALA A 218 42.36 28.01 39.39
N LEU A 219 43.11 28.83 38.67
CA LEU A 219 42.86 29.10 37.26
C LEU A 219 42.97 27.83 36.41
N LEU A 220 43.98 26.99 36.66
CA LEU A 220 44.16 25.72 35.96
C LEU A 220 43.01 24.75 36.23
N VAL A 221 42.63 24.56 37.49
CA VAL A 221 41.54 23.64 37.88
C VAL A 221 40.19 24.12 37.31
N ILE A 222 39.88 25.41 37.45
CA ILE A 222 38.63 25.99 36.92
C ILE A 222 38.62 25.90 35.38
N GLY A 223 39.74 26.18 34.71
CA GLY A 223 39.87 26.06 33.26
C GLY A 223 39.64 24.63 32.77
N LEU A 224 40.24 23.64 33.46
CA LEU A 224 40.07 22.23 33.13
C LEU A 224 38.61 21.78 33.34
N LEU A 225 38.00 22.13 34.49
CA LEU A 225 36.60 21.80 34.77
C LEU A 225 35.64 22.49 33.81
N GLY A 226 35.95 23.71 33.36
CA GLY A 226 35.23 24.42 32.32
C GLY A 226 35.32 23.72 30.96
N ALA A 227 36.51 23.23 30.59
CA ALA A 227 36.70 22.45 29.36
C ALA A 227 35.94 21.11 29.42
N CYS A 228 36.01 20.39 30.55
CA CYS A 228 35.24 19.17 30.78
C CYS A 228 33.73 19.43 30.72
N ALA A 229 33.25 20.52 31.33
CA ALA A 229 31.85 20.92 31.27
C ALA A 229 31.41 21.19 29.82
N LYS A 230 32.20 21.98 29.07
CA LYS A 230 31.92 22.26 27.65
C LYS A 230 31.80 20.97 26.84
N TYR A 231 32.76 20.05 26.99
CA TYR A 231 32.76 18.77 26.29
C TYR A 231 31.53 17.93 26.65
N ALA A 232 31.19 17.84 27.94
CA ALA A 232 30.00 17.13 28.41
C ALA A 232 28.71 17.74 27.86
N PHE A 233 28.57 19.07 27.83
CA PHE A 233 27.41 19.74 27.21
C PHE A 233 27.32 19.48 25.70
N THR A 234 28.45 19.47 24.99
CA THR A 234 28.50 19.16 23.55
C THR A 234 28.06 17.72 23.28
N LEU A 235 28.54 16.74 24.06
CA LEU A 235 28.08 15.36 23.99
C LEU A 235 26.58 15.23 24.31
N GLY A 236 26.13 15.88 25.39
CA GLY A 236 24.72 15.91 25.77
C GLY A 236 23.82 16.43 24.65
N LYS A 237 24.26 17.48 23.95
CA LYS A 237 23.55 18.03 22.79
C LYS A 237 23.47 17.05 21.63
N SER A 238 24.55 16.35 21.28
CA SER A 238 24.52 15.39 20.17
C SER A 238 23.64 14.19 20.48
N TYR A 239 23.70 13.64 21.69
CA TYR A 239 22.80 12.55 22.11
C TYR A 239 21.33 13.00 22.13
N ALA A 240 21.03 14.21 22.61
CA ALA A 240 19.68 14.75 22.58
C ALA A 240 19.16 14.96 21.14
N SER A 241 20.02 15.43 20.23
CA SER A 241 19.70 15.57 18.81
C SER A 241 19.45 14.22 18.14
N GLU A 242 20.25 13.20 18.43
CA GLU A 242 20.07 11.85 17.86
C GLU A 242 18.78 11.18 18.38
N ALA A 243 18.43 11.40 19.65
CA ALA A 243 17.16 10.95 20.20
C ALA A 243 15.97 11.61 19.49
N LEU A 244 16.04 12.91 19.18
CA LEU A 244 15.00 13.61 18.41
C LEU A 244 14.87 13.02 16.99
N LYS A 245 15.99 12.78 16.30
CA LYS A 245 16.01 12.13 14.98
C LYS A 245 15.37 10.74 15.02
N CYS A 246 15.62 9.95 16.07
CA CYS A 246 14.97 8.65 16.25
C CYS A 246 13.45 8.79 16.40
N SER A 247 12.98 9.74 17.21
CA SER A 247 11.56 10.05 17.37
C SER A 247 10.90 10.44 16.03
N ASP A 248 11.54 11.31 15.24
CA ASP A 248 11.03 11.74 13.93
C ASP A 248 10.94 10.56 12.95
N ARG A 249 11.95 9.69 12.92
CA ARG A 249 11.94 8.45 12.12
C ARG A 249 10.81 7.50 12.54
N ILE A 250 10.58 7.31 13.84
CA ILE A 250 9.46 6.50 14.34
C ILE A 250 8.13 7.07 13.86
N HIS A 251 7.97 8.40 13.87
CA HIS A 251 6.74 9.04 13.39
C HIS A 251 6.52 8.80 11.88
N ALA A 252 7.57 8.95 11.07
CA ALA A 252 7.51 8.69 9.63
C ALA A 252 7.15 7.22 9.32
N ILE A 253 7.74 6.27 10.05
CA ILE A 253 7.45 4.83 9.92
C ILE A 253 5.99 4.53 10.27
N ARG A 254 5.47 5.10 11.37
CA ARG A 254 4.05 4.94 11.76
C ARG A 254 3.08 5.46 10.71
N PHE A 255 3.46 6.50 9.97
CA PHE A 255 2.63 7.03 8.89
C PHE A 255 2.46 6.01 7.75
N GLY A 256 3.53 5.38 7.28
CA GLY A 256 3.36 4.36 6.23
C GLY A 256 2.81 3.04 6.78
N GLU A 257 2.96 2.73 8.08
CA GLU A 257 2.18 1.66 8.73
C GLU A 257 0.67 1.92 8.61
N PHE A 258 0.23 3.15 8.88
CA PHE A 258 -1.17 3.55 8.69
C PHE A 258 -1.60 3.40 7.23
N TYR A 259 -0.77 3.84 6.27
CA TYR A 259 -1.08 3.71 4.84
C TYR A 259 -1.27 2.25 4.43
N LEU A 260 -0.38 1.36 4.87
CA LEU A 260 -0.47 -0.08 4.65
C LEU A 260 -1.75 -0.69 5.20
N ARG A 261 -2.18 -0.30 6.41
CA ARG A 261 -3.42 -0.78 7.02
C ARG A 261 -4.67 -0.22 6.36
N ALA A 262 -4.61 1.01 5.85
CA ALA A 262 -5.75 1.67 5.22
C ALA A 262 -5.97 1.24 3.76
N PHE A 263 -4.89 0.94 3.02
CA PHE A 263 -4.94 0.74 1.56
C PHE A 263 -4.37 -0.60 1.06
N GLY A 264 -3.81 -1.45 1.92
CA GLY A 264 -2.99 -2.61 1.54
C GLY A 264 -3.60 -3.62 0.55
N GLU A 265 -4.93 -3.75 0.48
CA GLU A 265 -5.59 -4.64 -0.51
C GLU A 265 -5.59 -4.08 -1.94
N LYS A 266 -5.40 -2.76 -2.10
CA LYS A 266 -5.47 -2.06 -3.39
C LYS A 266 -4.14 -1.42 -3.81
N THR A 267 -3.14 -1.45 -2.93
CA THR A 267 -1.86 -0.75 -3.16
C THR A 267 -0.97 -1.53 -4.10
N GLN A 268 -0.49 -0.87 -5.15
CA GLN A 268 0.55 -1.44 -6.01
C GLN A 268 1.91 -1.38 -5.31
N TRP A 269 2.78 -2.37 -5.57
CA TRP A 269 4.13 -2.43 -4.98
C TRP A 269 4.95 -1.15 -5.19
N THR A 270 4.70 -0.42 -6.28
CA THR A 270 5.34 0.86 -6.62
C THR A 270 5.00 1.97 -5.62
N GLU A 271 3.72 2.15 -5.31
CA GLU A 271 3.22 3.13 -4.33
C GLU A 271 3.75 2.82 -2.93
N LEU A 272 3.71 1.53 -2.57
CA LEU A 272 4.28 0.99 -1.35
C LEU A 272 5.76 1.36 -1.22
N LYS A 273 6.56 1.07 -2.25
CA LYS A 273 7.99 1.40 -2.28
C LYS A 273 8.25 2.90 -2.11
N GLU A 274 7.44 3.76 -2.72
CA GLU A 274 7.55 5.22 -2.59
C GLU A 274 7.33 5.67 -1.15
N VAL A 275 6.29 5.17 -0.48
CA VAL A 275 6.02 5.46 0.94
C VAL A 275 7.21 5.08 1.83
N PHE A 276 7.82 3.92 1.60
CA PHE A 276 8.98 3.44 2.35
C PHE A 276 10.29 4.16 2.00
N GLN A 277 10.45 4.66 0.78
CA GLN A 277 11.68 5.29 0.31
C GLN A 277 11.99 6.59 1.06
N HIS A 278 10.96 7.29 1.54
CA HIS A 278 11.10 8.58 2.21
C HIS A 278 11.22 8.51 3.74
N TRP A 279 11.20 7.30 4.34
CA TRP A 279 11.35 7.13 5.78
C TRP A 279 12.76 7.42 6.30
N ASN A 280 13.77 7.35 5.44
CA ASN A 280 15.14 7.67 5.82
C ASN A 280 15.38 9.18 5.72
N ILE A 281 14.91 9.93 6.72
CA ILE A 281 14.83 11.39 6.67
C ILE A 281 16.20 12.10 6.74
N ASP A 282 17.27 11.46 7.22
CA ASP A 282 18.62 12.07 7.15
C ASP A 282 19.75 11.06 7.42
N ARG A 283 20.82 11.09 6.61
CA ARG A 283 22.02 10.25 6.78
C ARG A 283 23.12 10.89 7.65
N SER A 284 23.00 12.17 8.00
CA SER A 284 24.04 12.89 8.75
C SER A 284 23.96 12.57 10.24
N SER A 285 25.02 11.98 10.79
CA SER A 285 25.14 11.74 12.23
C SER A 285 25.40 13.05 12.96
N SER A 286 24.73 13.29 14.10
CA SER A 286 25.03 14.46 14.94
C SER A 286 26.41 14.41 15.60
N PHE A 287 27.15 13.32 15.40
CA PHE A 287 28.53 13.13 15.86
C PHE A 287 29.60 13.47 14.82
N SER A 288 29.25 13.64 13.53
CA SER A 288 30.24 13.88 12.47
C SER A 288 30.94 15.25 12.55
N GLY A 289 30.38 16.20 13.31
CA GLY A 289 31.00 17.49 13.59
C GLY A 289 31.81 17.53 14.89
N MET A 290 31.98 16.40 15.57
CA MET A 290 32.75 16.28 16.81
C MET A 290 34.20 15.81 16.60
N ASP A 291 34.57 15.44 15.37
CA ASP A 291 35.97 15.16 15.02
C ASP A 291 36.78 16.46 15.17
N ALA A 292 37.79 16.40 16.03
CA ALA A 292 38.59 17.56 16.41
C ALA A 292 39.21 18.25 15.19
N SER A 293 38.85 19.53 15.02
CA SER A 293 39.66 20.52 14.30
C SER A 293 40.38 21.42 15.29
#